data_AF-A0A656JRF3-F1
#
_entry.id   AF-A0A656JRF3-F1
#
_cell.length_a   1.000
_cell.length_b   1.000
_cell.length_c   1.000
_cell.angle_alpha   90.00
_cell.angle_beta   90.00
_cell.angle_gamma   90.00
#
_symmetry.space_group_name_H-M   'P 1'
#
loop_
_entity.id
_entity.type
_entity.pdbx_description
1 polymer ?
#
loop_
_entity_poly.entity_id
_entity_poly.type
_entity_poly.pdbx_seq_one_letter_code
_entity_poly.pdbx_strand_id
1 'polypeptide(L)' 'MLNKRHLPSIAALQCFEAVTRHLSFTRAAEELNLTQSAVSKQV' A
#
# COMPACT_ATOMS: atom_id res chain seq x y z
N MET A 1 -1.72 4.21 24.90
CA MET A 1 -0.74 4.77 23.93
C MET A 1 -0.58 3.77 22.80
N LEU A 2 -0.85 4.16 21.55
CA LEU A 2 -0.62 3.29 20.38
C LEU A 2 0.87 2.99 20.28
N ASN A 3 1.22 1.71 20.32
CA ASN A 3 2.61 1.26 20.16
C ASN A 3 3.10 1.68 18.78
N LYS A 4 4.27 2.35 18.66
CA LYS A 4 4.79 2.79 17.34
C LYS A 4 4.97 1.64 16.34
N ARG A 5 5.09 0.39 16.83
CA ARG A 5 5.09 -0.84 15.99
C ARG A 5 3.74 -1.15 15.34
N HIS A 6 2.65 -0.56 15.81
CA HIS A 6 1.29 -0.77 15.29
C HIS A 6 0.86 0.33 14.33
N LEU A 7 1.70 1.34 14.11
CA LEU A 7 1.44 2.34 13.09
C LEU A 7 1.84 1.78 11.72
N PRO A 8 0.98 1.93 10.70
CA PRO A 8 1.36 1.57 9.35
C PRO A 8 2.57 2.40 8.90
N SER A 9 3.42 1.81 8.07
CA SER A 9 4.49 2.54 7.42
C SER A 9 3.91 3.57 6.44
N ILE A 10 4.69 4.58 6.06
CA ILE A 10 4.28 5.51 4.99
C ILE A 10 4.01 4.75 3.69
N ALA A 11 4.81 3.72 3.38
CA ALA A 11 4.61 2.87 2.22
C ALA A 11 3.27 2.13 2.26
N ALA A 12 2.84 1.65 3.43
CA ALA A 12 1.52 1.03 3.62
C ALA A 12 0.38 2.01 3.34
N LEU A 13 0.51 3.26 3.83
CA LEU A 13 -0.49 4.30 3.57
C LEU A 13 -0.56 4.67 2.08
N GLN A 14 0.59 4.78 1.39
CA GLN A 14 0.65 5.04 -0.05
C GLN A 14 0.06 3.89 -0.87
N CYS A 15 0.37 2.65 -0.52
CA CYS A 15 -0.19 1.47 -1.19
C CYS A 15 -1.71 1.42 -1.01
N PHE A 16 -2.22 1.68 0.21
CA PHE A 16 -3.65 1.70 0.49
C PHE A 16 -4.38 2.79 -0.31
N GLU A 17 -3.82 3.99 -0.35
CA GLU A 17 -4.39 5.13 -1.07
C GLU A 17 -4.43 4.87 -2.60
N ALA A 18 -3.36 4.33 -3.18
CA ALA A 18 -3.34 3.95 -4.59
C ALA A 18 -4.33 2.80 -4.91
N VAL A 19 -4.41 1.76 -4.06
CA VAL A 19 -5.35 0.64 -4.24
C VAL A 19 -6.80 1.11 -4.18
N THR A 20 -7.14 2.00 -3.25
CA THR A 20 -8.50 2.53 -3.12
C THR A 20 -8.88 3.46 -4.28
N ARG A 21 -7.92 4.24 -4.82
CA ARG A 21 -8.13 5.07 -6.01
C ARG A 21 -8.39 4.25 -7.27
N HIS A 22 -7.65 3.16 -7.45
CA HIS A 22 -7.74 2.32 -8.66
C HIS A 22 -8.74 1.17 -8.55
N LEU A 23 -9.17 0.82 -7.34
CA LEU A 23 -9.91 -0.41 -7.03
C LEU A 23 -9.20 -1.67 -7.56
N SER A 24 -7.87 -1.64 -7.66
CA SER A 24 -7.07 -2.70 -8.26
C SER A 24 -5.63 -2.67 -7.74
N PHE A 25 -5.18 -3.80 -7.18
CA PHE A 25 -3.80 -3.98 -6.74
C PHE A 25 -2.80 -3.94 -7.90
N THR A 26 -3.19 -4.42 -9.08
CA THR A 26 -2.31 -4.42 -10.27
C THR A 26 -2.06 -3.00 -10.75
N ARG A 27 -3.10 -2.19 -10.93
CA ARG A 27 -2.97 -0.79 -11.37
C ARG A 27 -2.26 0.08 -10.34
N ALA A 28 -2.50 -0.14 -9.05
CA ALA A 28 -1.76 0.53 -7.98
C ALA A 28 -0.26 0.18 -8.00
N ALA A 29 0.09 -1.07 -8.30
CA ALA A 29 1.47 -1.49 -8.44
C ALA A 29 2.16 -0.88 -9.66
N GLU A 30 1.46 -0.76 -10.79
CA GLU A 30 1.93 -0.05 -11.97
C GLU A 30 2.22 1.44 -11.67
N GLU A 31 1.31 2.14 -10.97
CA GLU A 31 1.52 3.54 -10.56
C GLU A 31 2.75 3.70 -9.66
N LEU A 32 2.91 2.81 -8.67
CA LEU A 32 3.97 2.89 -7.67
C LEU A 32 5.30 2.30 -8.16
N ASN A 33 5.39 1.79 -9.39
CA ASN A 33 6.55 1.08 -9.93
C ASN A 33 6.98 -0.10 -9.03
N LEU A 34 6.00 -0.86 -8.53
CA LEU A 34 6.18 -2.01 -7.67
C LEU A 34 5.59 -3.27 -8.31
N THR A 35 5.92 -4.44 -7.76
CA THR A 35 5.17 -5.65 -8.09
C THR A 35 3.81 -5.65 -7.37
N GLN A 36 2.80 -6.28 -7.98
CA GLN A 36 1.50 -6.45 -7.34
C GLN A 36 1.61 -7.14 -5.97
N SER A 37 2.53 -8.11 -5.83
CA SER A 37 2.82 -8.79 -4.57
C SER A 37 3.42 -7.88 -3.50
N ALA A 38 4.24 -6.89 -3.89
CA ALA A 38 4.79 -5.92 -2.95
C ALA A 38 3.69 -4.99 -2.41
N VAL A 39 2.80 -4.50 -3.28
CA VAL A 39 1.65 -3.68 -2.86
C VAL A 39 0.70 -4.48 -1.96
N SER A 40 0.36 -5.73 -2.33
CA SER A 40 -0.50 -6.60 -1.54
C SER A 40 0.03 -6.93 -0.14
N LYS A 41 1.35 -6.83 0.08
CA LYS A 41 1.97 -7.07 1.39
C LYS A 41 1.94 -5.84 2.29
N GLN A 42 1.82 -4.64 1.70
CA GLN A 42 1.84 -3.37 2.42
C GLN A 42 0.45 -2.91 2.85
N VAL A 43 -0.61 -3.41 2.20
CA VAL A 43 -2.02 -3.18 2.54
C VAL A 43 -2.53 -4.32 3.43
#